data_AF-A0A011PWS4-F1
#
_entry.id   AF-A0A011PWS4-F1
#
_cell.length_a   1.000
_cell.length_b   1.000
_cell.length_c   1.000
_cell.angle_alpha   90.00
_cell.angle_beta   90.00
_cell.angle_gamma   90.00
#
_symmetry.space_group_name_H-M   'P 1'
#
loop_
_entity.id
_entity.type
_entity.pdbx_description
1 polymer ?
#
loop_
_entity_poly.entity_id
_entity_poly.type
_entity_poly.pdbx_seq_one_letter_code
_entity_poly.pdbx_strand_id
1 'polypeptide(L)'
;MNSAIDLLKAIRSGRLQEVQAVLDSGAPVELLDGRGDPGLPLGVACFMGFPDIVRELVGRGAKVNMADNSQPTSPLSMAIRGKRKEVLKVLVELGAEIPPGLNTGLSEQEILVARWRGQHYGAPMSRSTESAQEAPVYEEIEMVRCYGTDTSVLDADLIRAAREMDKK
;
A
#
# COMPACT_ATOMS: atom_id res chain seq x y z
N MET A 1 -29.42 -14.89 -20.07
CA MET A 1 -29.05 -14.85 -18.65
C MET A 1 -28.23 -13.60 -18.44
N ASN A 2 -28.74 -12.62 -17.70
CA ASN A 2 -28.03 -11.36 -17.45
C ASN A 2 -26.99 -11.59 -16.35
N SER A 3 -25.89 -12.27 -16.70
CA SER A 3 -24.76 -12.55 -15.79
C SER A 3 -24.26 -11.29 -15.08
N ALA A 4 -24.36 -10.13 -15.74
CA ALA A 4 -24.14 -8.80 -15.20
C ALA A 4 -24.99 -8.48 -13.95
N ILE A 5 -26.30 -8.73 -14.05
CA ILE A 5 -27.26 -8.48 -12.97
C ILE A 5 -27.04 -9.49 -11.83
N ASP A 6 -26.71 -10.73 -12.18
CA ASP A 6 -26.42 -11.78 -11.21
C ASP A 6 -25.16 -11.46 -10.39
N LEU A 7 -24.10 -10.95 -11.04
CA LEU A 7 -22.90 -10.45 -10.35
C LEU A 7 -23.23 -9.31 -9.38
N LEU A 8 -24.02 -8.31 -9.81
CA LEU A 8 -24.44 -7.21 -8.95
C LEU A 8 -25.28 -7.69 -7.76
N LYS A 9 -26.13 -8.69 -7.96
CA LYS A 9 -26.94 -9.29 -6.90
C LYS A 9 -26.06 -10.03 -5.88
N ALA A 10 -25.05 -10.76 -6.34
CA ALA A 10 -24.06 -11.42 -5.47
C ALA A 10 -23.22 -10.41 -4.68
N ILE A 11 -22.80 -9.31 -5.30
CA ILE A 11 -22.07 -8.24 -4.59
C ILE A 11 -22.99 -7.59 -3.53
N ARG A 12 -24.26 -7.38 -3.83
CA ARG A 12 -25.24 -6.85 -2.86
C ARG A 12 -25.54 -7.81 -1.72
N SER A 13 -25.46 -9.12 -1.95
CA SER A 13 -25.63 -10.14 -0.90
C SER A 13 -24.40 -10.20 0.02
N GLY A 14 -23.23 -9.70 -0.44
CA GLY A 14 -21.97 -9.70 0.32
C GLY A 14 -21.32 -11.08 0.41
N ARG A 15 -21.80 -12.06 -0.36
CA ARG A 15 -21.30 -13.43 -0.33
C ARG A 15 -20.17 -13.61 -1.32
N LEU A 16 -18.94 -13.63 -0.82
CA LEU A 16 -17.73 -13.82 -1.63
C LEU A 16 -17.79 -15.10 -2.49
N GLN A 17 -18.32 -16.19 -1.96
CA GLN A 17 -18.47 -17.46 -2.70
C GLN A 17 -19.39 -17.32 -3.93
N GLU A 18 -20.48 -16.56 -3.82
CA GLU A 18 -21.38 -16.32 -4.95
C GLU A 18 -20.70 -15.45 -6.01
N VAL A 19 -19.93 -14.44 -5.58
CA VAL A 19 -19.16 -13.59 -6.48
C VAL A 19 -18.11 -14.42 -7.23
N GLN A 20 -17.36 -15.27 -6.53
CA GLN A 20 -16.38 -16.17 -7.15
C GLN A 20 -17.04 -17.12 -8.15
N ALA A 21 -18.15 -17.78 -7.78
CA ALA A 21 -18.86 -18.68 -8.68
C ALA A 21 -19.37 -17.98 -9.96
N VAL A 22 -19.89 -16.76 -9.83
CA VAL A 22 -20.34 -15.96 -10.98
C VAL A 22 -19.15 -15.56 -11.87
N LEU A 23 -18.03 -15.15 -11.26
CA LEU A 23 -16.83 -14.80 -12.01
C LEU A 23 -16.19 -16.04 -12.68
N ASP A 24 -16.24 -17.21 -12.04
CA ASP A 24 -15.77 -18.49 -12.58
C ASP A 24 -16.62 -18.95 -13.76
N SER A 25 -17.91 -18.59 -13.78
CA SER A 25 -18.81 -18.84 -14.91
C SER A 25 -18.50 -17.98 -16.16
N GLY A 26 -17.48 -17.11 -16.09
CA GLY A 26 -17.06 -16.23 -17.19
C GLY A 26 -17.86 -14.93 -17.28
N ALA A 27 -18.48 -14.49 -16.18
CA ALA A 27 -19.14 -13.19 -16.15
C ALA A 27 -18.14 -12.06 -16.39
N PRO A 28 -18.49 -11.03 -17.18
CA PRO A 28 -17.63 -9.87 -17.37
C PRO A 28 -17.44 -9.12 -16.05
N VAL A 29 -16.18 -8.97 -15.63
CA VAL A 29 -15.77 -8.27 -14.39
C VAL A 29 -16.11 -6.78 -14.45
N GLU A 30 -16.02 -6.21 -15.66
CA GLU A 30 -16.32 -4.82 -15.95
C GLU A 30 -17.72 -4.72 -16.57
N LEU A 31 -18.62 -4.04 -15.87
CA LEU A 31 -19.95 -3.69 -16.39
C LEU A 31 -20.03 -2.20 -16.66
N LEU A 32 -20.62 -1.87 -17.79
CA LEU A 32 -20.90 -0.49 -18.22
C LEU A 32 -22.27 -0.07 -17.68
N ASP A 33 -22.36 1.06 -16.98
CA ASP A 33 -23.63 1.53 -16.40
C ASP A 33 -24.60 2.18 -17.40
N GLY A 34 -24.63 1.71 -18.66
CA GLY A 34 -25.44 2.32 -19.73
C GLY A 34 -25.06 3.77 -20.10
N ARG A 35 -24.27 4.46 -19.27
CA ARG A 35 -23.64 5.76 -19.54
C ARG A 35 -22.24 5.65 -20.18
N GLY A 36 -21.77 4.42 -20.39
CA GLY A 36 -20.45 4.15 -20.96
C GLY A 36 -19.30 4.10 -19.94
N ASP A 37 -19.59 4.30 -18.65
CA ASP A 37 -18.59 4.22 -17.59
C ASP A 37 -18.35 2.75 -17.18
N PRO A 38 -17.13 2.20 -17.37
CA PRO A 38 -16.75 0.90 -16.80
C PRO A 38 -16.61 0.99 -15.27
N GLY A 39 -16.65 -0.13 -14.56
CA GLY A 39 -16.37 -0.18 -13.12
C GLY A 39 -17.57 -0.23 -12.17
N LEU A 40 -18.81 -0.41 -12.66
CA LEU A 40 -20.01 -0.50 -11.82
C LEU A 40 -19.93 -1.56 -10.69
N PRO A 41 -19.41 -2.79 -10.92
CA PRO A 41 -19.34 -3.82 -9.87
C PRO A 41 -18.40 -3.44 -8.73
N LEU A 42 -17.23 -2.89 -9.08
CA LEU A 42 -16.23 -2.42 -8.12
C LEU A 42 -16.77 -1.23 -7.32
N GLY A 43 -17.42 -0.27 -7.98
CA GLY A 43 -18.06 0.87 -7.32
C GLY A 43 -19.13 0.46 -6.31
N VAL A 44 -19.98 -0.51 -6.66
CA VAL A 44 -21.00 -1.05 -5.75
C VAL A 44 -20.38 -1.81 -4.58
N ALA A 45 -19.36 -2.64 -4.82
CA ALA A 45 -18.63 -3.32 -3.74
C ALA A 45 -17.98 -2.31 -2.77
N CYS A 46 -17.45 -1.21 -3.32
CA CYS A 46 -16.87 -0.12 -2.55
C CYS A 46 -17.90 0.64 -1.71
N PHE A 47 -19.07 0.92 -2.27
CA PHE A 47 -20.17 1.57 -1.56
C PHE A 47 -20.71 0.70 -0.42
N MET A 48 -20.88 -0.60 -0.67
CA MET A 48 -21.34 -1.56 0.35
C MET A 48 -20.27 -1.84 1.41
N GLY A 49 -18.99 -1.69 1.06
CA GLY A 49 -17.86 -1.84 1.96
C GLY A 49 -17.40 -3.27 2.15
N PHE A 50 -17.31 -4.05 1.07
CA PHE A 50 -16.83 -5.42 1.12
C PHE A 50 -15.37 -5.50 0.63
N PRO A 51 -14.37 -5.41 1.52
CA PRO A 51 -12.96 -5.36 1.13
C PRO A 51 -12.49 -6.63 0.42
N ASP A 52 -12.99 -7.80 0.83
CA ASP A 52 -12.58 -9.08 0.24
C ASP A 52 -13.08 -9.22 -1.20
N ILE A 53 -14.31 -8.76 -1.46
CA ILE A 53 -14.90 -8.72 -2.80
C ILE A 53 -14.12 -7.75 -3.70
N VAL A 54 -13.69 -6.61 -3.16
CA VAL A 54 -12.84 -5.64 -3.88
C VAL A 54 -11.51 -6.26 -4.26
N ARG A 55 -10.84 -6.99 -3.36
CA ARG A 55 -9.58 -7.70 -3.65
C ARG A 55 -9.75 -8.73 -4.76
N GLU A 56 -10.83 -9.53 -4.72
CA GLU A 56 -11.11 -10.54 -5.75
C GLU A 56 -11.38 -9.89 -7.11
N LEU A 57 -12.22 -8.85 -7.17
CA LEU A 57 -12.54 -8.14 -8.42
C LEU A 57 -11.29 -7.56 -9.06
N VAL A 58 -10.44 -6.90 -8.27
CA VAL A 58 -9.17 -6.32 -8.75
C VAL A 58 -8.18 -7.40 -9.17
N GLY A 59 -8.10 -8.50 -8.42
CA GLY A 59 -7.29 -9.66 -8.79
C GLY A 59 -7.69 -10.29 -10.12
N ARG A 60 -8.97 -10.19 -10.51
CA ARG A 60 -9.49 -10.63 -11.82
C ARG A 60 -9.41 -9.56 -12.92
N GLY A 61 -8.73 -8.44 -12.66
CA GLY A 61 -8.47 -7.39 -13.64
C GLY A 61 -9.49 -6.25 -13.66
N ALA A 62 -10.26 -6.05 -12.58
CA ALA A 62 -11.10 -4.87 -12.46
C ALA A 62 -10.25 -3.59 -12.45
N LYS A 63 -10.71 -2.55 -13.15
CA LYS A 63 -10.04 -1.25 -13.24
C LYS A 63 -10.28 -0.47 -11.96
N VAL A 64 -9.20 -0.32 -11.18
CA VAL A 64 -9.21 0.48 -9.94
C VAL A 64 -9.18 1.97 -10.23
N ASN A 65 -8.37 2.37 -11.22
CA ASN A 65 -8.20 3.76 -11.62
C ASN A 65 -9.07 4.07 -12.83
N MET A 66 -9.96 5.05 -12.67
CA MET A 66 -10.76 5.61 -13.75
C MET A 66 -10.03 6.84 -14.32
N ALA A 67 -10.25 7.14 -15.60
CA ALA A 67 -9.63 8.29 -16.27
C ALA A 67 -9.92 9.64 -15.58
N ASP A 68 -11.00 9.70 -14.79
CA ASP A 68 -11.33 10.85 -13.97
C ASP A 68 -11.74 10.41 -12.56
N ASN A 69 -10.75 10.26 -11.67
CA ASN A 69 -10.95 9.89 -10.27
C ASN A 69 -11.67 10.99 -9.45
N SER A 70 -11.94 12.16 -10.03
CA SER A 70 -12.75 13.22 -9.40
C SER A 70 -14.26 12.97 -9.55
N GLN A 71 -14.67 12.14 -10.52
CA GLN A 71 -16.07 11.91 -10.77
C GLN A 71 -16.74 11.14 -9.63
N PRO A 72 -18.04 11.41 -9.38
CA PRO A 72 -18.80 10.68 -8.37
C PRO A 72 -18.87 9.18 -8.65
N THR A 73 -18.58 8.73 -9.87
CA THR A 73 -18.55 7.33 -10.31
C THR A 73 -17.26 6.59 -9.98
N SER A 74 -16.18 7.30 -9.58
CA SER A 74 -14.91 6.65 -9.22
C SER A 74 -15.11 5.70 -8.00
N PRO A 75 -14.49 4.50 -8.00
CA PRO A 75 -14.56 3.56 -6.87
C PRO A 75 -14.20 4.20 -5.53
N LEU A 76 -13.22 5.12 -5.55
CA LEU A 76 -12.77 5.87 -4.38
C LEU A 76 -13.87 6.80 -3.85
N SER A 77 -14.53 7.55 -4.74
CA SER A 77 -15.64 8.44 -4.39
C SER A 77 -16.84 7.67 -3.82
N MET A 78 -17.14 6.49 -4.38
CA MET A 78 -18.17 5.59 -3.88
C MET A 78 -17.86 5.05 -2.47
N ALA A 79 -16.61 4.67 -2.19
CA ALA A 79 -16.18 4.25 -0.86
C ALA A 79 -16.27 5.40 0.17
N ILE A 80 -15.93 6.63 -0.22
CA ILE A 80 -16.07 7.83 0.63
C ILE A 80 -17.53 8.10 0.94
N ARG A 81 -18.42 8.03 -0.06
CA ARG A 81 -19.87 8.19 0.12
C ARG A 81 -20.45 7.13 1.06
N GLY A 82 -19.99 5.89 0.94
CA GLY A 82 -20.31 4.81 1.87
C GLY A 82 -19.66 4.95 3.24
N LYS A 83 -18.74 5.92 3.43
CA LYS A 83 -17.91 6.10 4.64
C LYS A 83 -17.14 4.83 5.04
N ARG A 84 -16.73 4.02 4.06
CA ARG A 84 -16.09 2.70 4.28
C ARG A 84 -14.57 2.84 4.28
N LYS A 85 -14.00 3.25 5.41
CA LYS A 85 -12.55 3.46 5.59
C LYS A 85 -11.70 2.22 5.29
N GLU A 86 -12.19 1.04 5.63
CA GLU A 86 -11.49 -0.22 5.38
C GLU A 86 -11.31 -0.48 3.88
N VAL A 87 -12.36 -0.24 3.09
CA VAL A 87 -12.26 -0.38 1.63
C VAL A 87 -11.35 0.68 1.02
N LEU A 88 -11.35 1.90 1.55
CA LEU A 88 -10.39 2.93 1.12
C LEU A 88 -8.95 2.47 1.34
N LYS A 89 -8.64 1.87 2.50
CA LYS A 89 -7.30 1.32 2.77
C LYS A 89 -6.93 0.24 1.75
N VAL A 90 -7.87 -0.67 1.46
CA VAL A 90 -7.65 -1.73 0.46
C VAL A 90 -7.47 -1.16 -0.95
N LEU A 91 -8.25 -0.17 -1.36
CA LEU A 91 -8.09 0.48 -2.67
C LEU A 91 -6.70 1.14 -2.79
N VAL A 92 -6.22 1.80 -1.74
CA VAL A 92 -4.88 2.41 -1.71
C VAL A 92 -3.79 1.34 -1.72
N GLU A 93 -3.97 0.23 -1.00
CA GLU A 93 -3.08 -0.94 -1.06
C GLU A 93 -3.01 -1.53 -2.49
N LEU A 94 -4.11 -1.45 -3.25
CA LEU A 94 -4.21 -1.92 -4.63
C LEU A 94 -3.73 -0.88 -5.67
N GLY A 95 -3.20 0.26 -5.23
CA GLY A 95 -2.64 1.29 -6.13
C GLY A 95 -3.65 2.29 -6.67
N ALA A 96 -4.76 2.53 -5.96
CA ALA A 96 -5.70 3.59 -6.32
C ALA A 96 -5.04 4.98 -6.19
N GLU A 97 -5.13 5.79 -7.24
CA GLU A 97 -4.65 7.17 -7.24
C GLU A 97 -5.65 8.10 -6.55
N ILE A 98 -5.21 8.74 -5.47
CA ILE A 98 -6.02 9.72 -4.74
C ILE A 98 -5.76 11.11 -5.36
N PRO A 99 -6.77 11.77 -5.97
CA PRO A 99 -6.57 13.12 -6.48
C PRO A 99 -6.37 14.12 -5.32
N PRO A 100 -5.47 15.11 -5.49
CA PRO A 100 -5.22 16.12 -4.47
C PRO A 100 -6.48 16.97 -4.23
N GLY A 101 -6.94 17.03 -2.98
CA GLY A 101 -8.16 17.77 -2.59
C GLY A 101 -9.40 16.91 -2.34
N LEU A 102 -9.33 15.59 -2.56
CA LEU A 102 -10.42 14.70 -2.16
C LEU A 102 -10.38 14.44 -0.66
N ASN A 103 -11.44 14.85 0.04
CA ASN A 103 -11.60 14.57 1.47
C ASN A 103 -11.94 13.09 1.70
N THR A 104 -10.91 12.24 1.73
CA THR A 104 -11.03 10.79 1.99
C THR A 104 -11.46 10.49 3.44
N GLY A 105 -11.32 11.45 4.35
CA GLY A 105 -11.59 11.27 5.79
C GLY A 105 -10.63 10.31 6.48
N LEU A 106 -9.53 9.95 5.80
CA LEU A 106 -8.40 9.20 6.32
C LEU A 106 -7.28 10.16 6.72
N SER A 107 -6.54 9.81 7.77
CA SER A 107 -5.30 10.51 8.09
C SER A 107 -4.27 10.29 6.98
N GLU A 108 -3.42 11.29 6.73
CA GLU A 108 -2.26 11.15 5.85
C GLU A 108 -1.39 9.94 6.22
N GLN A 109 -1.24 9.67 7.52
CA GLN A 109 -0.52 8.50 8.02
C GLN A 109 -1.20 7.18 7.63
N GLU A 110 -2.53 7.13 7.65
CA GLU A 110 -3.28 5.92 7.24
C GLU A 110 -3.11 5.64 5.75
N ILE A 111 -3.09 6.70 4.93
CA ILE A 111 -2.82 6.61 3.49
C ILE A 111 -1.40 6.12 3.26
N LEU A 112 -0.42 6.68 3.97
CA LEU A 112 0.98 6.30 3.86
C LEU A 112 1.20 4.82 4.22
N VAL A 113 0.63 4.37 5.34
CA VAL A 113 0.72 2.96 5.77
C VAL A 113 0.03 2.03 4.77
N ALA A 114 -1.13 2.39 4.25
CA ALA A 114 -1.81 1.58 3.22
C ALA A 114 -0.99 1.50 1.93
N ARG A 115 -0.40 2.62 1.48
CA ARG A 115 0.48 2.65 0.30
C ARG A 115 1.73 1.80 0.52
N TRP A 116 2.33 1.89 1.70
CA TRP A 116 3.50 1.10 2.09
C TRP A 116 3.16 -0.41 2.11
N ARG A 117 2.00 -0.76 2.67
CA ARG A 117 1.50 -2.15 2.64
C ARG A 117 1.28 -2.66 1.22
N GLY A 118 0.71 -1.84 0.34
CA GLY A 118 0.56 -2.17 -1.08
C GLY A 118 1.89 -2.43 -1.79
N GLN A 119 2.90 -1.60 -1.53
CA GLN A 119 4.24 -1.73 -2.11
C GLN A 119 4.99 -2.98 -1.62
N HIS A 120 4.81 -3.38 -0.36
CA HIS A 120 5.57 -4.47 0.27
C HIS A 120 4.85 -5.81 0.29
N TYR A 121 3.51 -5.82 0.39
CA TYR A 121 2.70 -7.04 0.46
C TYR A 121 1.87 -7.29 -0.81
N GLY A 122 1.77 -6.32 -1.72
CA GLY A 122 1.17 -6.51 -3.02
C GLY A 122 2.10 -7.30 -3.95
N ALA A 123 1.59 -8.39 -4.53
CA ALA A 123 2.30 -9.11 -5.59
C ALA A 123 2.70 -8.13 -6.74
N PRO A 124 3.80 -8.40 -7.47
CA PRO A 124 4.37 -7.44 -8.41
C PRO A 124 3.52 -7.37 -9.69
N MET A 125 2.44 -6.60 -9.68
CA MET A 125 1.75 -6.22 -10.92
C MET A 125 2.24 -4.86 -11.38
N SER A 126 2.98 -4.90 -12.49
CA SER A 126 3.27 -3.81 -13.40
C SER A 126 4.05 -2.62 -12.81
N ARG A 127 5.38 -2.77 -12.70
CA ARG A 127 6.30 -1.63 -12.82
C ARG A 127 6.12 -1.02 -14.22
N SER A 128 5.24 -0.04 -14.33
CA SER A 128 5.26 0.91 -15.43
C SER A 128 5.62 2.27 -14.83
N THR A 129 6.90 2.59 -14.96
CA THR A 129 7.49 3.93 -15.00
C THR A 129 7.38 4.82 -13.75
N GLU A 130 8.55 5.01 -13.15
CA GLU A 130 9.01 6.27 -12.52
C GLU A 130 8.46 6.62 -11.13
N SER A 131 9.13 6.06 -10.12
CA SER A 131 9.95 6.89 -9.23
C SER A 131 10.97 5.97 -8.55
N ALA A 132 12.25 6.22 -8.87
CA ALA A 132 13.36 5.64 -8.17
C ALA A 132 13.21 5.95 -6.67
N GLN A 133 12.74 4.99 -5.89
CA GLN A 133 13.10 4.95 -4.48
C GLN A 133 14.55 4.49 -4.48
N GLU A 134 15.47 5.44 -4.47
CA GLU A 134 16.77 5.23 -3.83
C GLU A 134 16.45 4.64 -2.47
N ALA A 135 16.72 3.34 -2.32
CA ALA A 135 16.80 2.74 -1.00
C ALA A 135 17.74 3.64 -0.19
N PRO A 136 17.40 4.03 1.06
CA PRO A 136 18.36 4.75 1.88
C PRO A 136 19.62 3.90 1.92
N VAL A 137 20.70 4.41 1.33
CA VAL A 137 22.01 3.79 1.42
C VAL A 137 22.38 3.92 2.88
N TYR A 138 22.15 2.85 3.64
CA TYR A 138 22.70 2.73 4.98
C TYR A 138 24.20 2.54 4.77
N GLU A 139 24.95 3.64 4.85
CA GLU A 139 26.39 3.55 5.09
C GLU A 139 26.56 2.97 6.49
N GLU A 140 26.86 1.67 6.56
CA GLU A 140 27.39 1.10 7.79
C GLU A 140 28.67 1.86 8.11
N ILE A 141 28.63 2.70 9.15
CA ILE A 141 29.85 3.25 9.73
C ILE A 141 30.58 2.06 10.35
N GLU A 142 31.50 1.46 9.59
CA GLU A 142 32.47 0.53 10.12
C GLU A 142 33.32 1.27 11.14
N MET A 143 32.92 1.16 12.41
CA MET A 143 33.76 1.59 13.51
C MET A 143 35.02 0.74 13.44
N VAL A 144 36.12 1.34 12.98
CA VAL A 144 37.44 0.73 13.04
C VAL A 144 37.66 0.41 14.51
N ARG A 145 37.54 -0.87 14.86
CA ARG A 145 37.84 -1.33 16.19
C ARG A 145 39.36 -1.19 16.32
N CYS A 146 39.80 -0.09 16.91
CA CYS A 146 41.20 0.14 17.27
C CYS A 146 41.56 -0.84 18.40
N TYR A 147 41.76 -2.11 18.07
CA TYR A 147 42.36 -3.06 19.01
C TYR A 147 43.86 -2.78 19.04
N GLY A 148 44.35 -2.34 20.18
CA GLY A 148 45.75 -1.94 20.34
C GLY A 148 45.97 -0.51 20.83
N THR A 149 45.03 0.07 21.58
CA THR A 149 45.44 1.11 22.54
C THR A 149 46.29 0.41 23.59
N ASP A 150 47.58 0.28 23.30
CA ASP A 150 48.56 -0.38 24.15
C ASP A 150 48.75 0.50 25.40
N THR A 151 47.92 0.28 26.41
CA THR A 151 47.96 1.04 27.67
C THR A 151 49.29 0.83 28.41
N SER A 152 50.09 -0.15 28.00
CA SER A 152 51.44 -0.40 28.50
C SER A 152 52.40 0.77 28.24
N VAL A 153 52.18 1.58 27.20
CA VAL A 153 53.00 2.77 26.91
C VAL A 153 52.75 3.85 27.95
N LEU A 154 51.51 4.02 28.41
CA LEU A 154 51.17 4.96 29.48
C LEU A 154 51.78 4.54 30.82
N ASP A 155 51.85 3.23 31.09
CA ASP A 155 52.51 2.71 32.31
C ASP A 155 54.03 2.96 32.29
N ALA A 156 54.68 2.84 31.14
CA ALA A 156 56.11 3.09 31.00
C ALA A 156 56.47 4.57 31.25
N ASP A 157 55.64 5.51 30.75
CA ASP A 157 55.85 6.94 30.94
C ASP A 157 55.55 7.37 32.38
N LEU A 158 54.56 6.77 33.05
CA LEU A 158 54.29 6.96 34.48
C LEU A 158 55.47 6.48 35.35
N ILE A 159 56.04 5.32 35.05
CA ILE A 159 57.20 4.79 35.78
C ILE A 159 58.44 5.66 35.56
N ARG A 160 58.64 6.20 34.35
CA ARG A 160 59.75 7.09 34.04
C ARG A 160 59.62 8.45 34.76
N ALA A 161 58.42 9.03 34.76
CA ALA A 161 58.12 10.28 35.47
C ALA A 161 58.29 10.12 37.00
N ALA A 162 57.85 9.00 37.58
CA ALA A 162 58.04 8.72 39.01
C ALA A 162 59.53 8.66 39.41
N ARG A 163 60.38 8.05 38.58
CA ARG A 163 61.83 7.96 38.82
C ARG A 163 62.56 9.29 38.70
N GLU A 164 62.02 10.24 37.94
CA GLU A 164 62.58 11.59 37.83
C GLU A 164 62.19 12.48 39.01
N MET A 165 61.03 12.22 39.62
CA MET A 165 60.57 12.91 40.83
C MET A 165 61.38 12.51 42.07
N ASP A 166 61.82 11.25 42.18
CA ASP A 166 62.67 10.75 43.28
C ASP A 166 64.13 11.27 43.22
N LYS A 167 64.55 11.89 42.12
CA LYS A 167 65.91 12.43 41.92
C LYS A 167 66.05 13.92 42.23
N LYS A 168 64.98 14.57 42.70
CA LYS A 168 64.96 15.97 43.15
C LYS A 168 64.91 16.06 44.66
#